data_AF-A9NW29-F1
#
_entry.id   AF-A9NW29-F1
#
_cell.length_a   1.000
_cell.length_b   1.000
_cell.length_c   1.000
_cell.angle_alpha   90.00
_cell.angle_beta   90.00
_cell.angle_gamma   90.00
#
_symmetry.space_group_name_H-M   'P 1'
#
loop_
_entity.id
_entity.type
_entity.pdbx_description
1 polymer ?
#
loop_
_entity_poly.entity_id
_entity_poly.type
_entity_poly.pdbx_seq_one_letter_code
_entity_poly.pdbx_strand_id
1 'polypeptide(L)'
;MFGFSFHGTPRPPFDALIRRLAVPSGFTRENCGLPVIVSVDIPSGWHVEQGDIEGTGLRPDMLVSLTAPKLCARKLTASHHFLGGRFVPPELAKKYSLQLPKYPGTAMCVRIGKPLSVDVASLRENYVSPELLEENVKDDPIKQFQEWFDDAVAAGLREPNAMALATADKDGHPSERMVLLKGFDEHGFVWYTNYESRKAHEIHENPYASLLFFWEALHRQVRIEGSVEKVPEEESDEYFHSRPRGSQIGALVSNQSSVIPGRHVLHHAYNELQAKYIDGKLIPRPKHWGGYRLKPNTVEFWQGQMSRLHDRLLYSRTEINGKQKWKIERLAP
;
A
#
# COMPACT_ATOMS: atom_id res chain seq x y z
N MET A 1 25.84 5.30 15.49
CA MET A 1 26.97 5.67 16.38
C MET A 1 26.71 7.05 16.95
N PHE A 2 26.71 7.21 18.26
CA PHE A 2 26.64 8.54 18.89
C PHE A 2 28.03 9.16 18.90
N GLY A 3 28.19 10.28 18.22
CA GLY A 3 29.42 11.06 18.32
C GLY A 3 29.21 12.16 19.35
N PHE A 4 30.05 12.18 20.38
CA PHE A 4 30.12 13.30 21.30
C PHE A 4 31.27 14.22 20.89
N SER A 5 30.99 15.52 20.84
CA SER A 5 31.97 16.57 20.57
C SER A 5 33.05 16.61 21.65
N PHE A 6 34.10 15.80 21.51
CA PHE A 6 35.33 15.96 22.27
C PHE A 6 36.48 16.09 21.29
N HIS A 7 37.24 17.19 21.42
CA HIS A 7 38.54 17.31 20.77
C HIS A 7 39.42 16.16 21.29
N GLY A 8 39.54 15.09 20.51
CA GLY A 8 40.33 13.93 20.87
C GLY A 8 40.33 12.87 19.78
N THR A 9 41.50 12.29 19.54
CA THR A 9 41.66 11.08 18.72
C THR A 9 40.81 9.94 19.31
N PRO A 10 40.16 9.10 18.47
CA PRO A 10 39.48 7.90 18.95
C PRO A 10 40.39 7.11 19.90
N ARG A 11 39.88 6.75 21.08
CA ARG A 11 40.67 6.02 22.09
C ARG A 11 40.51 4.50 21.90
N PRO A 12 41.52 3.70 22.25
CA PRO A 12 41.37 2.26 22.33
C PRO A 12 40.20 1.82 23.24
N PRO A 13 39.46 0.76 22.88
CA PRO A 13 39.61 -0.08 21.68
C PRO A 13 38.86 0.44 20.44
N PHE A 14 38.23 1.62 20.50
CA PHE A 14 37.34 2.12 19.46
C PHE A 14 38.07 2.60 18.20
N ASP A 15 39.34 2.99 18.32
CA ASP A 15 40.19 3.39 17.20
C ASP A 15 40.37 2.28 16.16
N ALA A 16 40.50 1.02 16.59
CA ALA A 16 40.59 -0.13 15.71
C ALA A 16 39.26 -0.40 14.98
N LEU A 17 38.13 -0.22 15.68
CA LEU A 17 36.79 -0.35 15.10
C LEU A 17 36.52 0.72 14.04
N ILE A 18 36.83 1.98 14.35
CA ILE A 18 36.67 3.11 13.41
C ILE A 18 37.52 2.89 12.16
N ARG A 19 38.78 2.45 12.30
CA ARG A 19 39.64 2.13 11.15
C ARG A 19 39.07 1.02 10.26
N ARG A 20 38.45 -0.01 10.83
CA ARG A 20 37.76 -1.07 10.07
C ARG A 20 36.48 -0.58 9.38
N LEU A 21 35.85 0.47 9.91
CA LEU A 21 34.64 1.07 9.37
C LEU A 21 34.93 2.30 8.48
N ALA A 22 36.17 2.76 8.36
CA ALA A 22 36.52 3.84 7.45
C ALA A 22 36.59 3.30 6.02
N VAL A 23 35.98 4.01 5.07
CA VAL A 23 36.06 3.69 3.64
C VAL A 23 36.96 4.75 2.97
N PRO A 24 37.86 4.36 2.05
CA PRO A 24 38.71 5.30 1.34
C PRO A 24 37.94 6.35 0.55
N SER A 25 38.58 7.48 0.31
CA SER A 25 38.05 8.57 -0.51
C SER A 25 37.62 8.12 -1.90
N GLY A 26 36.36 8.34 -2.26
CA GLY A 26 35.83 8.05 -3.61
C GLY A 26 34.92 6.82 -3.72
N PHE A 27 34.73 6.05 -2.64
CA PHE A 27 33.82 4.90 -2.60
C PHE A 27 32.63 5.15 -1.66
N THR A 28 31.44 4.69 -2.05
CA THR A 28 30.24 4.63 -1.20
C THR A 28 30.07 3.22 -0.64
N ARG A 29 29.55 3.09 0.60
CA ARG A 29 29.33 1.77 1.23
C ARG A 29 28.29 0.93 0.49
N GLU A 30 27.31 1.60 -0.12
CA GLU A 30 26.30 1.00 -1.00
C GLU A 30 26.94 0.20 -2.16
N ASN A 31 28.00 0.74 -2.77
CA ASN A 31 28.69 0.07 -3.88
C ASN A 31 29.54 -1.14 -3.44
N CYS A 32 29.83 -1.26 -2.14
CA CYS A 32 30.71 -2.30 -1.59
C CYS A 32 29.97 -3.39 -0.81
N GLY A 33 28.62 -3.38 -0.78
CA GLY A 33 27.82 -4.34 -0.02
C GLY A 33 28.05 -4.28 1.50
N LEU A 34 28.58 -3.16 2.00
CA LEU A 34 28.89 -2.97 3.41
C LEU A 34 27.67 -2.44 4.17
N PRO A 35 27.54 -2.74 5.48
CA PRO A 35 26.44 -2.21 6.29
C PRO A 35 26.46 -0.68 6.34
N VAL A 36 25.25 -0.09 6.32
CA VAL A 36 25.00 1.35 6.41
C VAL A 36 25.45 1.89 7.76
N ILE A 37 26.20 2.99 7.76
CA ILE A 37 26.63 3.67 8.97
C ILE A 37 25.82 4.94 9.19
N VAL A 38 25.14 4.98 10.33
CA VAL A 38 24.45 6.18 10.81
C VAL A 38 25.28 6.84 11.91
N SER A 39 25.64 8.11 11.73
CA SER A 39 26.19 8.96 12.78
C SER A 39 25.09 9.83 13.37
N VAL A 40 25.06 9.94 14.69
CA VAL A 40 24.19 10.86 15.43
C VAL A 40 25.08 11.97 16.01
N ASP A 41 24.70 13.21 15.71
CA ASP A 41 25.39 14.49 15.95
C ASP A 41 26.64 14.75 15.09
N ILE A 42 27.85 14.42 15.57
CA ILE A 42 29.12 14.66 14.85
C ILE A 42 29.76 13.31 14.47
N PRO A 43 30.21 13.10 13.23
CA PRO A 43 30.91 11.87 12.88
C PRO A 43 32.18 11.67 13.71
N SER A 44 32.43 10.45 14.17
CA SER A 44 33.62 10.14 14.98
C SER A 44 34.91 10.48 14.22
N GLY A 45 35.80 11.22 14.88
CA GLY A 45 37.04 11.72 14.27
C GLY A 45 36.92 13.06 13.53
N TRP A 46 35.74 13.68 13.51
CA TRP A 46 35.55 15.00 12.89
C TRP A 46 35.69 16.13 13.91
N HIS A 47 36.30 17.23 13.48
CA HIS A 47 36.25 18.51 14.18
C HIS A 47 34.86 19.14 14.02
N VAL A 48 34.28 19.64 15.11
CA VAL A 48 32.91 20.20 15.16
C VAL A 48 32.65 21.33 14.16
N GLU A 49 33.70 22.09 13.81
CA GLU A 49 33.58 23.16 12.82
C GLU A 49 34.22 22.82 11.46
N GLN A 50 35.33 22.09 11.50
CA GLN A 50 36.23 21.95 10.36
C GLN A 50 36.07 20.60 9.65
N GLY A 51 35.28 19.67 10.21
CA GLY A 51 35.09 18.33 9.66
C GLY A 51 36.30 17.43 9.84
N ASP A 52 36.46 16.45 8.95
CA ASP A 52 37.58 15.51 8.94
C ASP A 52 38.87 16.21 8.45
N ILE A 53 39.65 16.76 9.39
CA ILE A 53 40.90 17.48 9.07
C ILE A 53 41.98 16.50 8.63
N GLU A 54 42.06 15.33 9.26
CA GLU A 54 43.12 14.34 9.07
C GLU A 54 42.80 13.33 7.97
N GLY A 55 41.55 13.27 7.49
CA GLY A 55 41.12 12.29 6.49
C GLY A 55 40.93 10.87 7.03
N THR A 56 41.04 10.69 8.36
CA THR A 56 40.97 9.42 9.08
C THR A 56 39.63 9.21 9.77
N GLY A 57 38.76 10.23 9.75
CA GLY A 57 37.45 10.22 10.38
C GLY A 57 36.47 9.25 9.73
N LEU A 58 35.47 8.85 10.51
CA LEU A 58 34.38 8.01 10.03
C LEU A 58 33.55 8.79 9.00
N ARG A 59 33.24 8.15 7.87
CA ARG A 59 32.35 8.69 6.83
C ARG A 59 31.02 7.96 6.88
N PRO A 60 29.98 8.53 7.50
CA PRO A 60 28.68 7.87 7.58
C PRO A 60 27.89 8.05 6.28
N ASP A 61 27.02 7.09 5.98
CA ASP A 61 26.05 7.16 4.89
C ASP A 61 24.84 8.04 5.26
N MET A 62 24.62 8.20 6.57
CA MET A 62 23.60 9.05 7.15
C MET A 62 24.10 9.84 8.36
N LEU A 63 23.81 11.13 8.41
CA LEU A 63 23.98 11.97 9.60
C LEU A 63 22.62 12.37 10.18
N VAL A 64 22.47 12.25 11.50
CA VAL A 64 21.34 12.78 12.26
C VAL A 64 21.86 13.86 13.20
N SER A 65 21.75 15.13 12.82
CA SER A 65 22.13 16.25 13.70
C SER A 65 21.09 16.46 14.78
N LEU A 66 21.51 16.61 16.04
CA LEU A 66 20.59 16.88 17.15
C LEU A 66 20.52 18.39 17.41
N THR A 67 19.31 18.93 17.58
CA THR A 67 19.04 20.36 17.86
C THR A 67 19.36 21.30 16.70
N ALA A 68 20.61 21.38 16.25
CA ALA A 68 21.04 22.19 15.11
C ALA A 68 22.29 21.57 14.44
N PRO A 69 22.39 21.57 13.09
CA PRO A 69 23.58 21.05 12.42
C PRO A 69 24.83 21.86 12.79
N LYS A 70 25.92 21.16 13.15
CA LYS A 70 27.23 21.77 13.36
C LYS A 70 27.86 22.17 12.02
N LEU A 71 28.78 23.13 12.03
CA LEU A 71 29.40 23.64 10.80
C LEU A 71 30.11 22.55 10.00
N CYS A 72 30.67 21.53 10.67
CA CYS A 72 31.28 20.38 10.00
C CYS A 72 30.33 19.61 9.08
N ALA A 73 29.00 19.64 9.35
CA ALA A 73 28.01 18.98 8.52
C ALA A 73 27.97 19.52 7.08
N ARG A 74 28.47 20.74 6.83
CA ARG A 74 28.62 21.29 5.46
C ARG A 74 29.62 20.51 4.61
N LYS A 75 30.56 19.79 5.23
CA LYS A 75 31.57 18.96 4.55
C LYS A 75 31.13 17.50 4.41
N LEU A 76 29.91 17.18 4.83
CA LEU A 76 29.36 15.84 4.76
C LEU A 76 29.02 15.49 3.30
N THR A 77 29.50 14.34 2.84
CA THR A 77 29.17 13.78 1.52
C THR A 77 28.13 12.66 1.60
N ALA A 78 27.52 12.46 2.76
CA ALA A 78 26.53 11.43 3.02
C ALA A 78 25.27 11.64 2.16
N SER A 79 24.69 10.55 1.66
CA SER A 79 23.45 10.57 0.87
C SER A 79 22.24 11.04 1.69
N HIS A 80 22.33 10.93 3.02
CA HIS A 80 21.24 11.27 3.94
C HIS A 80 21.68 12.18 5.08
N HIS A 81 20.97 13.29 5.27
CA HIS A 81 21.13 14.17 6.43
C HIS A 81 19.76 14.47 7.03
N PHE A 82 19.60 14.21 8.32
CA PHE A 82 18.39 14.46 9.09
C PHE A 82 18.68 15.43 10.23
N LEU A 83 17.69 16.27 10.56
CA LEU A 83 17.65 17.05 11.78
C LEU A 83 16.69 16.39 12.77
N GLY A 84 17.26 15.86 13.85
CA GLY A 84 16.53 15.38 15.01
C GLY A 84 16.24 16.51 16.00
N GLY A 85 15.10 16.39 16.67
CA GLY A 85 14.71 17.28 17.77
C GLY A 85 13.80 18.42 17.30
N ARG A 86 12.51 18.33 17.67
CA ARG A 86 11.52 19.42 17.53
C ARG A 86 11.79 20.62 18.43
N PHE A 87 12.83 20.56 19.25
CA PHE A 87 13.00 21.37 20.44
C PHE A 87 14.05 22.44 20.23
N VAL A 88 13.99 23.18 19.13
CA VAL A 88 14.65 24.49 19.06
C VAL A 88 13.62 25.52 19.54
N PRO A 89 13.77 26.08 20.76
CA PRO A 89 12.87 27.12 21.25
C PRO A 89 12.78 28.29 20.26
N PRO A 90 11.58 28.89 20.06
CA PRO A 90 11.42 30.03 19.17
C PRO A 90 12.40 31.18 19.43
N GLU A 91 12.74 31.43 20.69
CA GLU A 91 13.72 32.44 21.09
C GLU A 91 15.13 32.14 20.58
N LEU A 92 15.56 30.88 20.61
CA LEU A 92 16.87 30.49 20.05
C LEU A 92 16.85 30.54 18.53
N ALA A 93 15.74 30.13 17.89
CA ALA A 93 15.58 30.27 16.45
C ALA A 93 15.64 31.74 16.00
N LYS A 94 15.00 32.65 16.74
CA LYS A 94 15.03 34.09 16.47
C LYS A 94 16.40 34.69 16.76
N LYS A 95 17.01 34.37 17.91
CA LYS A 95 18.35 34.87 18.31
C LYS A 95 19.42 34.56 17.26
N TYR A 96 19.39 33.35 16.70
CA TYR A 96 20.38 32.88 15.72
C TYR A 96 19.88 32.91 14.27
N SER A 97 18.71 33.50 14.01
CA SER A 97 18.09 33.57 12.67
C SER A 97 18.04 32.22 11.95
N LEU A 98 17.66 31.16 12.67
CA LEU A 98 17.64 29.79 12.15
C LEU A 98 16.44 29.57 11.22
N GLN A 99 16.71 29.03 10.02
CA GLN A 99 15.67 28.53 9.12
C GLN A 99 15.45 27.04 9.38
N LEU A 100 14.47 26.72 10.23
CA LEU A 100 14.17 25.33 10.60
C LEU A 100 13.25 24.67 9.57
N PRO A 101 13.52 23.41 9.18
CA PRO A 101 12.61 22.63 8.33
C PRO A 101 11.27 22.37 9.01
N LYS A 102 10.19 22.26 8.22
CA LYS A 102 8.86 21.88 8.73
C LYS A 102 8.85 20.39 9.09
N TYR A 103 8.40 20.06 10.29
CA TYR A 103 8.19 18.67 10.72
C TYR A 103 6.75 18.24 10.41
N PRO A 104 6.51 17.25 9.52
CA PRO A 104 5.17 16.76 9.25
C PRO A 104 4.62 15.95 10.45
N GLY A 105 3.38 16.26 10.86
CA GLY A 105 2.65 15.50 11.88
C GLY A 105 3.36 15.42 13.23
N THR A 106 3.71 14.20 13.66
CA THR A 106 4.44 13.88 14.91
C THR A 106 5.88 13.44 14.68
N ALA A 107 6.41 13.55 13.45
CA ALA A 107 7.78 13.14 13.11
C ALA A 107 8.84 13.83 14.01
N MET A 108 9.77 13.04 14.55
CA MET A 108 10.83 13.50 15.46
C MET A 108 12.12 13.92 14.74
N CYS A 109 12.24 13.53 13.47
CA CYS A 109 13.35 13.87 12.58
C CYS A 109 12.78 14.35 11.23
N VAL A 110 13.49 15.24 10.56
CA VAL A 110 13.18 15.67 9.19
C VAL A 110 14.43 15.68 8.35
N ARG A 111 14.33 15.22 7.09
CA ARG A 111 15.45 15.25 6.15
C ARG A 111 15.80 16.69 5.80
N ILE A 112 17.07 17.05 5.87
CA ILE A 112 17.60 18.32 5.34
C ILE A 112 18.31 18.03 4.02
N GLY A 113 18.11 18.88 3.02
CA GLY A 113 18.73 18.79 1.70
C GLY A 113 17.72 18.52 0.59
N LYS A 114 18.22 18.43 -0.65
CA LYS A 114 17.36 18.07 -1.78
C LYS A 114 16.83 16.64 -1.57
N PRO A 115 15.51 16.40 -1.75
CA PRO A 115 15.00 15.04 -1.81
C PRO A 115 15.75 14.29 -2.92
N LEU A 116 16.04 13.01 -2.70
CA LEU A 116 16.55 12.17 -3.77
C LEU A 116 15.52 12.21 -4.90
N SER A 117 15.99 12.55 -6.11
CA SER A 117 15.22 12.24 -7.31
C SER A 117 15.17 10.72 -7.39
N VAL A 118 14.01 10.14 -7.05
CA VAL A 118 13.77 8.72 -7.25
C VAL A 118 13.59 8.51 -8.74
N ASP A 119 14.49 7.74 -9.34
CA ASP A 119 14.24 7.22 -10.68
C ASP A 119 13.19 6.10 -10.55
N VAL A 120 12.00 6.34 -11.07
CA VAL A 120 10.90 5.36 -11.02
C VAL A 120 11.31 4.07 -11.73
N ALA A 121 12.15 4.15 -12.77
CA ALA A 121 12.64 2.97 -13.47
C ALA A 121 13.56 2.09 -12.59
N SER A 122 14.17 2.67 -11.55
CA SER A 122 15.08 1.96 -10.64
C SER A 122 14.38 1.38 -9.41
N LEU A 123 13.08 1.61 -9.19
CA LEU A 123 12.29 1.04 -8.08
C LEU A 123 12.00 -0.47 -8.24
N ARG A 124 12.73 -1.14 -9.13
CA ARG A 124 12.49 -2.51 -9.54
C ARG A 124 12.89 -3.49 -8.45
N GLU A 125 11.95 -4.35 -8.06
CA GLU A 125 12.19 -5.46 -7.13
C GLU A 125 12.21 -6.80 -7.86
N ASN A 126 13.06 -7.73 -7.41
CA ASN A 126 13.10 -9.10 -7.93
C ASN A 126 12.22 -10.00 -7.07
N TYR A 127 11.20 -10.61 -7.69
CA TYR A 127 10.27 -11.50 -7.01
C TYR A 127 10.89 -12.88 -6.83
N VAL A 128 10.87 -13.39 -5.60
CA VAL A 128 11.22 -14.79 -5.28
C VAL A 128 9.93 -15.47 -4.84
N SER A 129 9.38 -16.33 -5.70
CA SER A 129 8.10 -16.99 -5.47
C SER A 129 8.12 -18.42 -6.01
N PRO A 130 7.22 -19.30 -5.53
CA PRO A 130 7.02 -20.63 -6.11
C PRO A 130 6.59 -20.55 -7.59
N GLU A 131 6.91 -21.58 -8.37
CA GLU A 131 6.42 -21.74 -9.74
C GLU A 131 4.92 -22.03 -9.77
N LEU A 132 4.22 -21.50 -10.76
CA LEU A 132 2.81 -21.80 -11.02
C LEU A 132 2.72 -22.62 -12.32
N LEU A 133 2.53 -23.93 -12.17
CA LEU A 133 2.47 -24.92 -13.26
C LEU A 133 1.06 -25.50 -13.42
N GLU A 134 0.73 -25.90 -14.65
CA GLU A 134 -0.59 -26.40 -15.05
C GLU A 134 -1.00 -27.67 -14.30
N GLU A 135 -0.05 -28.55 -13.99
CA GLU A 135 -0.27 -29.77 -13.21
C GLU A 135 -0.51 -29.52 -11.72
N ASN A 136 -0.17 -28.33 -11.22
CA ASN A 136 -0.22 -27.98 -9.80
C ASN A 136 -1.44 -27.15 -9.42
N VAL A 137 -2.30 -26.81 -10.39
CA VAL A 137 -3.50 -26.01 -10.16
C VAL A 137 -4.77 -26.85 -10.16
N LYS A 138 -5.83 -26.34 -9.54
CA LYS A 138 -7.15 -26.99 -9.58
C LYS A 138 -7.78 -26.82 -10.96
N ASP A 139 -8.58 -27.80 -11.37
CA ASP A 139 -9.40 -27.73 -12.59
C ASP A 139 -10.46 -26.61 -12.53
N ASP A 140 -10.92 -26.26 -11.32
CA ASP A 140 -11.93 -25.22 -11.07
C ASP A 140 -11.25 -23.93 -10.58
N PRO A 141 -11.39 -22.81 -11.29
CA PRO A 141 -10.75 -21.55 -10.91
C PRO A 141 -11.29 -20.99 -9.58
N ILE A 142 -12.53 -21.30 -9.17
CA ILE A 142 -13.05 -20.86 -7.87
C ILE A 142 -12.32 -21.59 -6.74
N LYS A 143 -12.04 -22.89 -6.92
CA LYS A 143 -11.25 -23.66 -5.95
C LYS A 143 -9.79 -23.22 -5.92
N GLN A 144 -9.22 -22.89 -7.09
CA GLN A 144 -7.87 -22.33 -7.16
C GLN A 144 -7.80 -20.95 -6.47
N PHE A 145 -8.83 -20.11 -6.65
CA PHE A 145 -8.94 -18.83 -5.96
C PHE A 145 -9.05 -19.02 -4.44
N GLN A 146 -9.88 -19.96 -3.97
CA GLN A 146 -9.99 -20.28 -2.54
C GLN A 146 -8.62 -20.61 -1.94
N GLU A 147 -7.83 -21.47 -2.60
CA GLU A 147 -6.50 -21.85 -2.12
C GLU A 147 -5.56 -20.64 -1.99
N TRP A 148 -5.50 -19.77 -3.01
CA TRP A 148 -4.67 -18.57 -2.93
C TRP A 148 -5.20 -17.51 -1.95
N PHE A 149 -6.52 -17.43 -1.79
CA PHE A 149 -7.14 -16.53 -0.83
C PHE A 149 -6.82 -16.98 0.61
N ASP A 150 -6.86 -18.29 0.88
CA ASP A 150 -6.48 -18.87 2.16
C ASP A 150 -5.00 -18.63 2.47
N ASP A 151 -4.12 -18.75 1.47
CA ASP A 151 -2.70 -18.39 1.60
C ASP A 151 -2.53 -16.91 1.98
N ALA A 152 -3.26 -16.00 1.33
CA ALA A 152 -3.22 -14.57 1.63
C ALA A 152 -3.70 -14.26 3.06
N VAL A 153 -4.73 -14.96 3.53
CA VAL A 153 -5.21 -14.87 4.92
C VAL A 153 -4.17 -15.43 5.88
N ALA A 154 -3.61 -16.61 5.61
CA ALA A 154 -2.62 -17.27 6.46
C ALA A 154 -1.32 -16.46 6.57
N ALA A 155 -0.93 -15.77 5.51
CA ALA A 155 0.21 -14.84 5.52
C ALA A 155 -0.08 -13.51 6.24
N GLY A 156 -1.31 -13.31 6.74
CA GLY A 156 -1.68 -12.13 7.53
C GLY A 156 -1.73 -10.84 6.71
N LEU A 157 -2.01 -10.94 5.40
CA LEU A 157 -2.15 -9.74 4.56
C LEU A 157 -3.27 -8.87 5.09
N ARG A 158 -3.08 -7.55 4.99
CA ARG A 158 -4.10 -6.59 5.37
C ARG A 158 -5.17 -6.53 4.26
N GLU A 159 -6.42 -6.74 4.64
CA GLU A 159 -7.58 -6.71 3.72
C GLU A 159 -7.38 -7.55 2.44
N PRO A 160 -7.11 -8.88 2.57
CA PRO A 160 -6.85 -9.74 1.41
C PRO A 160 -8.06 -9.86 0.47
N ASN A 161 -9.25 -9.48 0.96
CA ASN A 161 -10.50 -9.41 0.22
C ASN A 161 -10.75 -8.06 -0.48
N ALA A 162 -9.81 -7.11 -0.42
CA ALA A 162 -9.88 -5.90 -1.20
C ALA A 162 -9.56 -6.19 -2.68
N MET A 163 -10.41 -5.68 -3.57
CA MET A 163 -10.26 -5.85 -5.01
C MET A 163 -10.55 -4.55 -5.75
N ALA A 164 -9.81 -4.28 -6.82
CA ALA A 164 -10.18 -3.23 -7.76
C ALA A 164 -11.30 -3.76 -8.66
N LEU A 165 -12.38 -3.00 -8.76
CA LEU A 165 -13.51 -3.27 -9.64
C LEU A 165 -13.49 -2.27 -10.79
N ALA A 166 -13.27 -2.76 -11.99
CA ALA A 166 -13.39 -2.00 -13.22
C ALA A 166 -14.76 -2.24 -13.87
N THR A 167 -15.44 -1.15 -14.23
CA THR A 167 -16.68 -1.12 -15.00
C THR A 167 -16.52 -0.12 -16.14
N ALA A 168 -17.39 -0.15 -17.14
CA ALA A 168 -17.36 0.82 -18.23
C ALA A 168 -18.76 1.35 -18.53
N ASP A 169 -18.84 2.61 -18.94
CA ASP A 169 -20.10 3.18 -19.43
C ASP A 169 -20.52 2.57 -20.79
N LYS A 170 -21.71 2.93 -21.27
CA LYS A 170 -22.24 2.49 -22.57
C LYS A 170 -21.37 2.88 -23.77
N ASP A 171 -20.51 3.89 -23.62
CA ASP A 171 -19.63 4.39 -24.68
C ASP A 171 -18.22 3.74 -24.58
N GLY A 172 -18.01 2.85 -23.60
CA GLY A 172 -16.80 2.07 -23.41
C GLY A 172 -15.72 2.75 -22.57
N HIS A 173 -16.01 3.86 -21.88
CA HIS A 173 -15.03 4.52 -21.02
C HIS A 173 -14.91 3.77 -19.68
N PRO A 174 -13.72 3.26 -19.33
CA PRO A 174 -13.54 2.51 -18.10
C PRO A 174 -13.51 3.44 -16.89
N SER A 175 -13.97 2.93 -15.75
CA SER A 175 -13.70 3.51 -14.45
C SER A 175 -13.49 2.43 -13.39
N GLU A 176 -12.61 2.73 -12.43
CA GLU A 176 -12.16 1.77 -11.41
C GLU A 176 -12.27 2.35 -10.01
N ARG A 177 -12.39 1.45 -9.03
CA ARG A 177 -12.36 1.77 -7.59
C ARG A 177 -12.15 0.49 -6.78
N MET A 178 -11.69 0.64 -5.55
CA MET A 178 -11.64 -0.48 -4.61
C MET A 178 -13.03 -0.82 -4.07
N VAL A 179 -13.33 -2.10 -4.00
CA VAL A 179 -14.46 -2.69 -3.27
C VAL A 179 -13.96 -3.89 -2.46
N LEU A 180 -14.79 -4.40 -1.56
CA LEU A 180 -14.46 -5.56 -0.75
C LEU A 180 -15.29 -6.76 -1.22
N LEU A 181 -14.62 -7.87 -1.51
CA LEU A 181 -15.25 -9.17 -1.67
C LEU A 181 -15.91 -9.58 -0.34
N LYS A 182 -17.17 -10.02 -0.41
CA LYS A 182 -17.98 -10.43 0.75
C LYS A 182 -18.39 -11.90 0.74
N GLY A 183 -18.34 -12.54 -0.41
CA GLY A 183 -18.54 -13.96 -0.57
C GLY A 183 -18.13 -14.38 -1.97
N PHE A 184 -17.82 -15.66 -2.13
CA PHE A 184 -17.64 -16.28 -3.42
C PHE A 184 -17.98 -17.77 -3.32
N ASP A 185 -18.52 -18.30 -4.40
CA ASP A 185 -18.98 -19.68 -4.51
C ASP A 185 -18.95 -20.09 -6.01
N GLU A 186 -19.48 -21.26 -6.36
CA GLU A 186 -19.57 -21.74 -7.74
C GLU A 186 -20.37 -20.80 -8.69
N HIS A 187 -21.20 -19.92 -8.14
CA HIS A 187 -21.98 -18.94 -8.87
C HIS A 187 -21.24 -17.62 -9.09
N GLY A 188 -20.14 -17.37 -8.37
CA GLY A 188 -19.23 -16.25 -8.63
C GLY A 188 -18.89 -15.41 -7.42
N PHE A 189 -18.54 -14.14 -7.65
CA PHE A 189 -17.92 -13.25 -6.66
C PHE A 189 -18.86 -12.11 -6.27
N VAL A 190 -19.11 -11.93 -4.96
CA VAL A 190 -20.12 -11.01 -4.44
C VAL A 190 -19.50 -9.81 -3.73
N TRP A 191 -20.00 -8.61 -4.03
CA TRP A 191 -19.74 -7.38 -3.28
C TRP A 191 -21.03 -6.58 -3.11
N TYR A 192 -21.03 -5.64 -2.16
CA TYR A 192 -22.20 -4.83 -1.84
C TYR A 192 -21.91 -3.35 -2.03
N THR A 193 -22.88 -2.61 -2.58
CA THR A 193 -22.72 -1.20 -2.96
C THR A 193 -24.07 -0.46 -2.94
N ASN A 194 -24.02 0.84 -3.20
CA ASN A 194 -25.18 1.65 -3.54
C ASN A 194 -25.48 1.51 -5.05
N TYR A 195 -26.74 1.17 -5.40
CA TYR A 195 -27.29 1.00 -6.74
C TYR A 195 -27.47 2.31 -7.53
N GLU A 196 -27.34 3.47 -6.89
CA GLU A 196 -27.35 4.81 -7.51
C GLU A 196 -25.93 5.35 -7.72
N SER A 197 -24.91 4.54 -7.44
CA SER A 197 -23.51 4.96 -7.65
C SER A 197 -23.12 4.88 -9.12
N ARG A 198 -22.05 5.61 -9.52
CA ARG A 198 -21.52 5.57 -10.89
C ARG A 198 -21.31 4.13 -11.39
N LYS A 199 -20.69 3.26 -10.58
CA LYS A 199 -20.44 1.86 -10.96
C LYS A 199 -21.73 1.08 -11.21
N ALA A 200 -22.79 1.38 -10.47
CA ALA A 200 -24.07 0.70 -10.61
C ALA A 200 -24.83 1.17 -11.86
N HIS A 201 -24.72 2.46 -12.21
CA HIS A 201 -25.18 2.97 -13.49
C HIS A 201 -24.42 2.33 -14.66
N GLU A 202 -23.09 2.28 -14.58
CA GLU A 202 -22.26 1.60 -15.59
C GLU A 202 -22.63 0.11 -15.72
N ILE A 203 -22.79 -0.62 -14.62
CA ILE A 203 -23.22 -2.05 -14.64
C ILE A 203 -24.62 -2.21 -15.24
N HIS A 204 -25.52 -1.26 -15.01
CA HIS A 204 -26.87 -1.32 -15.56
C HIS A 204 -26.87 -1.18 -17.08
N GLU A 205 -26.04 -0.27 -17.62
CA GLU A 205 -25.91 -0.04 -19.05
C GLU A 205 -25.03 -1.10 -19.75
N ASN A 206 -24.02 -1.61 -19.04
CA ASN A 206 -23.05 -2.58 -19.51
C ASN A 206 -22.79 -3.62 -18.41
N PRO A 207 -23.45 -4.80 -18.45
CA PRO A 207 -23.42 -5.78 -17.36
C PRO A 207 -22.15 -6.63 -17.36
N TYR A 208 -21.00 -6.05 -17.70
CA TYR A 208 -19.69 -6.69 -17.66
C TYR A 208 -18.75 -5.91 -16.74
N ALA A 209 -17.92 -6.64 -15.99
CA ALA A 209 -16.91 -6.04 -15.13
C ALA A 209 -15.66 -6.91 -15.04
N SER A 210 -14.59 -6.31 -14.52
CA SER A 210 -13.34 -6.99 -14.18
C SER A 210 -13.00 -6.74 -12.72
N LEU A 211 -12.58 -7.80 -12.01
CA LEU A 211 -12.07 -7.76 -10.65
C LEU A 211 -10.58 -8.05 -10.67
N LEU A 212 -9.82 -7.29 -9.90
CA LEU A 212 -8.38 -7.47 -9.73
C LEU A 212 -8.02 -7.56 -8.25
N PHE A 213 -7.45 -8.70 -7.86
CA PHE A 213 -6.77 -8.87 -6.58
C PHE A 213 -5.27 -8.74 -6.78
N PHE A 214 -4.62 -7.95 -5.93
CA PHE A 214 -3.17 -7.84 -5.91
C PHE A 214 -2.66 -8.06 -4.50
N TRP A 215 -1.96 -9.18 -4.31
CA TRP A 215 -1.34 -9.58 -3.05
C TRP A 215 0.16 -9.37 -3.15
N GLU A 216 0.59 -8.12 -2.99
CA GLU A 216 1.97 -7.66 -3.13
C GLU A 216 2.97 -8.57 -2.41
N ALA A 217 2.74 -8.86 -1.12
CA ALA A 217 3.63 -9.67 -0.29
C ALA A 217 3.81 -11.12 -0.78
N LEU A 218 2.89 -11.63 -1.60
CA LEU A 218 2.96 -12.96 -2.21
C LEU A 218 3.38 -12.91 -3.69
N HIS A 219 3.56 -11.71 -4.24
CA HIS A 219 3.75 -11.44 -5.66
C HIS A 219 2.67 -12.14 -6.51
N ARG A 220 1.42 -12.12 -6.05
CA ARG A 220 0.29 -12.78 -6.73
C ARG A 220 -0.72 -11.75 -7.20
N GLN A 221 -1.32 -12.05 -8.35
CA GLN A 221 -2.44 -11.32 -8.89
C GLN A 221 -3.49 -12.28 -9.42
N VAL A 222 -4.76 -11.98 -9.16
CA VAL A 222 -5.90 -12.69 -9.77
C VAL A 222 -6.78 -11.70 -10.50
N ARG A 223 -7.02 -11.96 -11.79
CA ARG A 223 -7.99 -11.21 -12.61
C ARG A 223 -9.21 -12.07 -12.87
N ILE A 224 -10.40 -11.52 -12.70
CA ILE A 224 -11.65 -12.23 -12.93
C ILE A 224 -12.53 -11.33 -13.80
N GLU A 225 -12.97 -11.83 -14.95
CA GLU A 225 -13.82 -11.07 -15.88
C GLU A 225 -15.10 -11.85 -16.15
N GLY A 226 -16.23 -11.13 -16.21
CA GLY A 226 -17.52 -11.80 -16.29
C GLY A 226 -18.71 -10.87 -16.36
N SER A 227 -19.89 -11.48 -16.48
CA SER A 227 -21.17 -10.77 -16.41
C SER A 227 -21.57 -10.49 -14.97
N VAL A 228 -22.22 -9.36 -14.72
CA VAL A 228 -22.66 -8.93 -13.39
C VAL A 228 -24.17 -8.93 -13.28
N GLU A 229 -24.70 -9.47 -12.18
CA GLU A 229 -26.12 -9.43 -11.84
C GLU A 229 -26.33 -9.00 -10.39
N LYS A 230 -27.53 -8.52 -10.06
CA LYS A 230 -27.90 -8.26 -8.66
C LYS A 230 -28.11 -9.58 -7.93
N VAL A 231 -27.67 -9.63 -6.68
CA VAL A 231 -28.04 -10.74 -5.78
C VAL A 231 -29.52 -10.64 -5.38
N PRO A 232 -30.16 -11.72 -4.89
CA PRO A 232 -31.51 -11.66 -4.35
C PRO A 232 -31.68 -10.59 -3.26
N GLU A 233 -32.90 -10.06 -3.12
CA GLU A 233 -33.16 -9.02 -2.11
C GLU A 233 -32.91 -9.55 -0.70
N GLU A 234 -33.26 -10.81 -0.45
CA GLU A 234 -33.06 -11.51 0.80
C GLU A 234 -31.57 -11.60 1.18
N GLU A 235 -30.70 -11.94 0.22
CA GLU A 235 -29.24 -11.98 0.42
C GLU A 235 -28.71 -10.57 0.77
N SER A 236 -29.25 -9.53 0.12
CA SER A 236 -28.94 -8.14 0.44
C SER A 236 -29.42 -7.73 1.83
N ASP A 237 -30.60 -8.16 2.25
CA ASP A 237 -31.15 -7.89 3.58
C ASP A 237 -30.34 -8.59 4.67
N GLU A 238 -30.03 -9.86 4.51
CA GLU A 238 -29.20 -10.62 5.46
C GLU A 238 -27.83 -9.96 5.63
N TYR A 239 -27.14 -9.66 4.52
CA TYR A 239 -25.84 -9.03 4.60
C TYR A 239 -25.93 -7.61 5.18
N PHE A 240 -26.95 -6.81 4.84
CA PHE A 240 -27.13 -5.46 5.41
C PHE A 240 -27.21 -5.49 6.93
N HIS A 241 -28.05 -6.38 7.48
CA HIS A 241 -28.27 -6.48 8.92
C HIS A 241 -27.07 -7.09 9.67
N SER A 242 -26.19 -7.83 8.98
CA SER A 242 -24.92 -8.31 9.57
C SER A 242 -23.91 -7.19 9.83
N ARG A 243 -24.04 -6.04 9.15
CA ARG A 243 -23.07 -4.94 9.23
C ARG A 243 -23.14 -4.23 10.58
N PRO A 244 -22.03 -3.64 11.08
CA PRO A 244 -22.06 -2.78 12.25
C PRO A 244 -23.09 -1.66 12.10
N ARG A 245 -23.76 -1.29 13.19
CA ARG A 245 -24.88 -0.32 13.17
C ARG A 245 -24.51 1.01 12.53
N GLY A 246 -23.30 1.52 12.79
CA GLY A 246 -22.80 2.74 12.15
C GLY A 246 -22.68 2.63 10.63
N SER A 247 -22.33 1.44 10.12
CA SER A 247 -22.28 1.16 8.68
C SER A 247 -23.67 1.05 8.05
N GLN A 248 -24.66 0.54 8.79
CA GLN A 248 -26.07 0.55 8.37
C GLN A 248 -26.59 1.98 8.24
N ILE A 249 -26.34 2.83 9.25
CA ILE A 249 -26.68 4.27 9.21
C ILE A 249 -25.95 4.98 8.06
N GLY A 250 -24.65 4.74 7.92
CA GLY A 250 -23.86 5.36 6.86
C GLY A 250 -24.38 5.05 5.44
N ALA A 251 -24.95 3.86 5.23
CA ALA A 251 -25.58 3.50 3.96
C ALA A 251 -26.88 4.28 3.69
N LEU A 252 -27.64 4.68 4.73
CA LEU A 252 -28.82 5.53 4.59
C LEU A 252 -28.49 7.00 4.32
N VAL A 253 -27.38 7.49 4.87
CA VAL A 253 -26.94 8.88 4.72
C VAL A 253 -26.36 9.16 3.33
N SER A 254 -25.70 8.16 2.75
CA SER A 254 -24.80 8.36 1.62
C SER A 254 -25.49 8.16 0.26
N ASN A 255 -25.85 9.27 -0.40
CA ASN A 255 -26.09 9.30 -1.84
C ASN A 255 -24.75 9.14 -2.60
N GLN A 256 -24.26 7.90 -2.67
CA GLN A 256 -22.90 7.60 -3.10
C GLN A 256 -22.63 8.11 -4.54
N SER A 257 -21.53 8.82 -4.74
CA SER A 257 -21.11 9.43 -6.02
C SER A 257 -21.83 10.74 -6.42
N SER A 258 -22.74 11.25 -5.59
CA SER A 258 -23.32 12.59 -5.80
C SER A 258 -22.41 13.69 -5.25
N VAL A 259 -22.44 14.87 -5.89
CA VAL A 259 -21.77 16.07 -5.36
C VAL A 259 -22.56 16.58 -4.16
N ILE A 260 -21.85 16.88 -3.06
CA ILE A 260 -22.44 17.43 -1.84
C ILE A 260 -21.77 18.77 -1.45
N PRO A 261 -22.49 19.70 -0.80
CA PRO A 261 -21.92 20.99 -0.36
C PRO A 261 -20.75 20.88 0.60
N GLY A 262 -20.63 19.77 1.34
CA GLY A 262 -19.50 19.49 2.20
C GLY A 262 -19.79 18.43 3.25
N ARG A 263 -18.75 18.08 4.02
CA ARG A 263 -18.81 17.01 5.05
C ARG A 263 -19.89 17.23 6.11
N HIS A 264 -20.22 18.48 6.43
CA HIS A 264 -21.22 18.83 7.44
C HIS A 264 -22.61 18.24 7.15
N VAL A 265 -23.00 18.13 5.86
CA VAL A 265 -24.27 17.53 5.45
C VAL A 265 -24.35 16.05 5.87
N LEU A 266 -23.26 15.30 5.66
CA LEU A 266 -23.19 13.89 6.05
C LEU A 266 -23.26 13.73 7.57
N HIS A 267 -22.56 14.59 8.33
CA HIS A 267 -22.58 14.53 9.80
C HIS A 267 -23.96 14.85 10.37
N HIS A 268 -24.65 15.86 9.82
CA HIS A 268 -26.00 16.21 10.26
C HIS A 268 -26.96 15.04 10.05
N ALA A 269 -27.05 14.53 8.82
CA ALA A 269 -27.92 13.41 8.49
C ALA A 269 -27.57 12.13 9.27
N TYR A 270 -26.27 11.87 9.52
CA TYR A 270 -25.84 10.76 10.35
C TYR A 270 -26.33 10.90 11.79
N ASN A 271 -26.18 12.07 12.41
CA ASN A 271 -26.61 12.32 13.78
C ASN A 271 -28.14 12.22 13.92
N GLU A 272 -28.90 12.74 12.95
CA GLU A 272 -30.36 12.62 12.92
C GLU A 272 -30.81 11.16 12.87
N LEU A 273 -30.21 10.35 11.99
CA LEU A 273 -30.53 8.93 11.89
C LEU A 273 -30.04 8.15 13.13
N GLN A 274 -28.88 8.50 13.68
CA GLN A 274 -28.38 7.90 14.92
C GLN A 274 -29.36 8.14 16.08
N ALA A 275 -29.88 9.37 16.21
CA ALA A 275 -30.91 9.70 17.20
C ALA A 275 -32.23 8.96 16.92
N LYS A 276 -32.68 8.93 15.65
CA LYS A 276 -33.90 8.22 15.24
C LYS A 276 -33.91 6.74 15.61
N TYR A 277 -32.75 6.09 15.49
CA TYR A 277 -32.60 4.67 15.77
C TYR A 277 -32.00 4.37 17.14
N ILE A 278 -31.88 5.35 18.05
CA ILE A 278 -31.14 5.18 19.32
C ILE A 278 -31.69 4.06 20.22
N ASP A 279 -33.00 3.81 20.17
CA ASP A 279 -33.70 2.79 20.98
C ASP A 279 -33.47 1.34 20.50
N GLY A 280 -32.45 1.09 19.66
CA GLY A 280 -32.15 -0.25 19.14
C GLY A 280 -33.13 -0.76 18.08
N LYS A 281 -34.02 0.11 17.56
CA LYS A 281 -34.93 -0.24 16.45
C LYS A 281 -34.15 -0.77 15.25
N LEU A 282 -34.73 -1.75 14.56
CA LEU A 282 -34.20 -2.30 13.32
C LEU A 282 -34.08 -1.18 12.28
N ILE A 283 -32.90 -1.08 11.68
CA ILE A 283 -32.63 -0.14 10.59
C ILE A 283 -32.98 -0.86 9.29
N PRO A 284 -33.97 -0.40 8.52
CA PRO A 284 -34.31 -1.05 7.26
C PRO A 284 -33.19 -0.84 6.24
N ARG A 285 -32.92 -1.85 5.41
CA ARG A 285 -32.06 -1.70 4.24
C ARG A 285 -32.68 -0.68 3.27
N PRO A 286 -31.95 0.36 2.84
CA PRO A 286 -32.47 1.27 1.82
C PRO A 286 -32.56 0.56 0.46
N LYS A 287 -33.62 0.86 -0.31
CA LYS A 287 -33.88 0.25 -1.63
C LYS A 287 -32.72 0.41 -2.63
N HIS A 288 -31.96 1.50 -2.50
CA HIS A 288 -30.79 1.77 -3.33
C HIS A 288 -29.52 1.05 -2.85
N TRP A 289 -29.59 0.10 -1.93
CA TRP A 289 -28.41 -0.62 -1.44
C TRP A 289 -28.60 -2.13 -1.55
N GLY A 290 -27.57 -2.83 -2.01
CA GLY A 290 -27.55 -4.30 -2.07
C GLY A 290 -26.32 -4.85 -2.77
N GLY A 291 -26.37 -6.14 -3.09
CA GLY A 291 -25.26 -6.90 -3.65
C GLY A 291 -25.26 -7.02 -5.17
N TYR A 292 -24.07 -7.11 -5.74
CA TYR A 292 -23.84 -7.59 -7.09
C TYR A 292 -22.98 -8.85 -7.04
N ARG A 293 -23.20 -9.73 -8.00
CA ARG A 293 -22.44 -10.96 -8.23
C ARG A 293 -21.85 -10.92 -9.62
N LEU A 294 -20.54 -11.15 -9.73
CA LEU A 294 -19.87 -11.38 -11.00
C LEU A 294 -19.78 -12.88 -11.24
N LYS A 295 -20.35 -13.34 -12.36
CA LYS A 295 -20.24 -14.70 -12.89
C LYS A 295 -19.01 -14.78 -13.80
N PRO A 296 -17.94 -15.48 -13.40
CA PRO A 296 -16.70 -15.47 -14.16
C PRO A 296 -16.85 -16.18 -15.50
N ASN A 297 -16.38 -15.56 -16.57
CA ASN A 297 -16.16 -16.18 -17.87
C ASN A 297 -14.69 -16.52 -18.08
N THR A 298 -13.80 -15.71 -17.49
CA THR A 298 -12.37 -15.93 -17.45
C THR A 298 -11.81 -15.64 -16.06
N VAL A 299 -10.76 -16.37 -15.69
CA VAL A 299 -9.97 -16.12 -14.47
C VAL A 299 -8.50 -16.29 -14.81
N GLU A 300 -7.68 -15.28 -14.58
CA GLU A 300 -6.23 -15.34 -14.77
C GLU A 300 -5.52 -15.33 -13.41
N PHE A 301 -4.65 -16.31 -13.21
CA PHE A 301 -3.72 -16.38 -12.09
C PHE A 301 -2.33 -15.97 -12.57
N TRP A 302 -1.76 -14.96 -11.93
CA TRP A 302 -0.42 -14.45 -12.23
C TRP A 302 0.47 -14.57 -10.99
N GLN A 303 1.67 -15.10 -11.18
CA GLN A 303 2.69 -15.27 -10.13
C GLN A 303 4.01 -14.63 -10.58
N GLY A 304 4.50 -13.70 -9.75
CA GLY A 304 5.77 -13.02 -9.97
C GLY A 304 6.96 -13.99 -9.95
N GLN A 305 7.95 -13.77 -10.81
CA GLN A 305 9.15 -14.61 -10.95
C GLN A 305 10.41 -13.74 -11.06
N MET A 306 11.56 -14.30 -10.70
CA MET A 306 12.84 -13.57 -10.67
C MET A 306 13.25 -13.05 -12.06
N SER A 307 13.06 -13.88 -13.09
CA SER A 307 13.55 -13.66 -14.47
C SER A 307 12.65 -12.74 -15.30
N ARG A 308 11.52 -12.25 -14.76
CA ARG A 308 10.40 -11.60 -15.50
C ARG A 308 9.61 -12.54 -16.40
N LEU A 309 10.00 -13.80 -16.49
CA LEU A 309 9.17 -14.82 -17.10
C LEU A 309 8.10 -15.23 -16.09
N HIS A 310 7.14 -14.32 -15.87
CA HIS A 310 6.05 -14.52 -14.92
C HIS A 310 5.16 -15.68 -15.36
N ASP A 311 4.69 -16.45 -14.38
CA ASP A 311 3.74 -17.52 -14.66
C ASP A 311 2.34 -16.94 -14.76
N ARG A 312 1.64 -17.28 -15.84
CA ARG A 312 0.30 -16.78 -16.14
C ARG A 312 -0.58 -17.93 -16.63
N LEU A 313 -1.57 -18.30 -15.84
CA LEU A 313 -2.54 -19.34 -16.21
C LEU A 313 -3.93 -18.72 -16.35
N LEU A 314 -4.48 -18.82 -17.56
CA LEU A 314 -5.82 -18.36 -17.92
C LEU A 314 -6.80 -19.52 -17.93
N TYR A 315 -7.84 -19.40 -17.12
CA TYR A 315 -9.03 -20.22 -17.16
C TYR A 315 -10.08 -19.55 -18.04
N SER A 316 -10.63 -20.28 -19.00
CA SER A 316 -11.75 -19.82 -19.84
C SER A 316 -12.88 -20.85 -19.86
N ARG A 317 -14.13 -20.39 -19.84
CA ARG A 317 -15.28 -21.29 -20.00
C ARG A 317 -15.33 -21.85 -21.42
N THR A 318 -15.52 -23.16 -21.52
CA THR A 318 -15.69 -23.89 -22.78
C THR A 318 -16.82 -24.90 -22.63
N GLU A 319 -17.46 -25.25 -23.75
CA GLU A 319 -18.46 -26.30 -23.77
C GLU A 319 -17.87 -27.56 -24.42
N ILE A 320 -17.89 -28.68 -23.69
CA ILE A 320 -17.40 -29.98 -24.16
C ILE A 320 -18.50 -31.00 -23.90
N ASN A 321 -19.03 -31.61 -24.98
CA ASN A 321 -20.10 -32.61 -24.93
C ASN A 321 -21.35 -32.14 -24.16
N GLY A 322 -21.78 -30.88 -24.37
CA GLY A 322 -22.94 -30.29 -23.70
C GLY A 322 -22.73 -29.97 -22.21
N LYS A 323 -21.49 -30.10 -21.70
CA LYS A 323 -21.12 -29.74 -20.34
C LYS A 323 -20.14 -28.57 -20.36
N GLN A 324 -20.43 -27.56 -19.54
CA GLN A 324 -19.50 -26.46 -19.30
C GLN A 324 -18.28 -26.98 -18.54
N LYS A 325 -17.09 -26.65 -19.04
CA LYS A 325 -15.78 -26.99 -18.46
C LYS A 325 -14.86 -25.79 -18.55
N TRP A 326 -13.92 -25.71 -17.61
CA TRP A 326 -12.82 -24.76 -17.67
C TRP A 326 -11.66 -25.33 -18.50
N LYS A 327 -11.17 -24.53 -19.43
CA LYS A 327 -9.91 -24.79 -20.14
C LYS A 327 -8.82 -23.92 -19.53
N ILE A 328 -7.66 -24.53 -19.29
CA ILE A 328 -6.48 -23.87 -18.71
C ILE A 328 -5.46 -23.66 -19.83
N GLU A 329 -4.94 -22.43 -19.95
CA GLU A 329 -3.93 -22.05 -20.94
C GLU A 329 -2.85 -21.18 -20.30
N ARG A 330 -1.59 -21.42 -20.66
CA ARG A 330 -0.49 -20.54 -20.28
C ARG A 330 -0.40 -19.33 -21.19
N LEU A 331 -0.29 -18.15 -20.60
CA LEU A 331 -0.05 -16.91 -21.32
C LEU A 331 1.44 -16.53 -21.24
N ALA A 332 1.94 -15.89 -22.30
CA ALA A 332 3.26 -15.28 -22.26
C ALA A 332 3.28 -14.08 -21.28
N PRO A 333 4.37 -13.88 -20.52
CA PRO A 333 4.52 -12.78 -19.57
C PRO A 333 4.68 -11.41 -20.21
#